data_AF-A0A2E8KWW7-F1
#
_entry.id   AF-A0A2E8KWW7-F1
#
_cell.length_a   1.000
_cell.length_b   1.000
_cell.length_c   1.000
_cell.angle_alpha   90.00
_cell.angle_beta   90.00
_cell.angle_gamma   90.00
#
_symmetry.space_group_name_H-M   'P 1'
#
loop_
_entity.id
_entity.type
_entity.pdbx_description
1 polymer ?
#
loop_
_entity_poly.entity_id
_entity_poly.type
_entity_poly.pdbx_seq_one_letter_code
_entity_poly.pdbx_strand_id
1 'polypeptide(L)'
;MEGAVDVSGLPTVNAILNLITIVLLVAAYIFIRQNNITLHKKTMLTAFGTSALFLVTYVVYHWFKSGPAHYSGEWQALYFFILFTHIILASVILPLGMVTLYRGWTMSTRKHRKIAKITLPIWLYVSVTGALVYVMLYF
;
A
#
# COMPACT_ATOMS: atom_id res chain seq x y z
N MET A 1 13.62 -10.58 -30.35
CA MET A 1 13.06 -9.28 -29.88
C MET A 1 13.92 -8.84 -28.71
N GLU A 2 15.04 -8.18 -29.01
CA GLU A 2 15.90 -7.54 -28.00
C GLU A 2 15.24 -6.20 -27.63
N GLY A 3 14.96 -5.97 -26.34
CA GLY A 3 14.37 -4.70 -25.87
C GLY A 3 13.14 -4.81 -24.97
N ALA A 4 12.74 -6.01 -24.53
CA ALA A 4 11.74 -6.10 -23.46
C ALA A 4 12.37 -5.58 -22.15
N VAL A 5 11.75 -4.56 -21.55
CA VAL A 5 12.15 -4.05 -20.23
C VAL A 5 12.03 -5.20 -19.23
N ASP A 6 13.15 -5.61 -18.63
CA ASP A 6 13.13 -6.64 -17.59
C ASP A 6 12.47 -6.08 -16.33
N VAL A 7 11.28 -6.59 -16.03
CA VAL A 7 10.46 -6.22 -14.87
C VAL A 7 10.39 -7.34 -13.83
N SER A 8 11.18 -8.40 -13.96
CA SER A 8 11.13 -9.58 -13.10
C SER A 8 11.39 -9.29 -11.62
N GLY A 9 12.20 -8.27 -11.31
CA GLY A 9 12.48 -7.84 -9.94
C GLY A 9 11.43 -6.92 -9.31
N LEU A 10 10.52 -6.32 -10.10
CA LEU A 10 9.55 -5.35 -9.60
C LEU A 10 8.54 -5.91 -8.58
N PRO A 11 8.08 -7.17 -8.65
CA PRO A 11 7.26 -7.77 -7.60
C PRO A 11 7.94 -7.77 -6.23
N THR A 12 9.24 -8.07 -6.17
CA THR A 12 10.01 -8.03 -4.92
C THR A 12 10.14 -6.60 -4.40
N VAL A 13 10.42 -5.64 -5.28
CA VAL A 13 10.43 -4.21 -4.93
C VAL A 13 9.07 -3.77 -4.39
N ASN A 14 7.98 -4.17 -5.04
CA ASN A 14 6.61 -3.88 -4.62
C ASN A 14 6.30 -4.45 -3.23
N ALA A 15 6.71 -5.68 -2.94
CA ALA A 15 6.55 -6.28 -1.62
C ALA A 15 7.34 -5.53 -0.54
N ILE A 16 8.59 -5.15 -0.82
CA ILE A 16 9.44 -4.36 0.09
C ILE A 16 8.82 -2.98 0.35
N LEU A 17 8.34 -2.29 -0.67
CA LEU A 17 7.69 -0.98 -0.52
C LEU A 17 6.42 -1.07 0.34
N ASN A 18 5.64 -2.14 0.23
CA ASN A 18 4.51 -2.40 1.11
C ASN A 18 4.97 -2.63 2.57
N LEU A 19 6.02 -3.43 2.79
CA LEU A 19 6.58 -3.64 4.13
C LEU A 19 7.08 -2.34 4.77
N ILE A 20 7.80 -1.52 4.01
CA ILE A 20 8.23 -0.19 4.46
C ILE A 20 7.01 0.68 4.81
N THR A 21 5.96 0.65 3.97
CA THR A 21 4.73 1.39 4.22
C THR A 21 4.05 0.95 5.52
N ILE A 22 4.00 -0.35 5.83
CA ILE A 22 3.47 -0.87 7.09
C ILE A 22 4.22 -0.25 8.28
N VAL A 23 5.56 -0.32 8.26
CA VAL A 23 6.40 0.23 9.33
C VAL A 23 6.17 1.73 9.50
N LEU A 24 6.13 2.48 8.40
CA LEU A 24 5.88 3.92 8.44
C LEU A 24 4.50 4.28 8.99
N LEU A 25 3.44 3.54 8.60
CA LEU A 25 2.08 3.77 9.10
C LEU A 25 1.97 3.48 10.60
N VAL A 26 2.60 2.39 11.08
CA VAL A 26 2.66 2.07 12.51
C VAL A 26 3.45 3.15 13.28
N ALA A 27 4.61 3.57 12.76
CA ALA A 27 5.40 4.64 13.37
C ALA A 27 4.61 5.97 13.41
N ALA A 28 3.96 6.35 12.32
CA ALA A 28 3.11 7.54 12.25
C ALA A 28 1.96 7.48 13.26
N TYR A 29 1.38 6.29 13.49
CA TYR A 29 0.37 6.08 14.51
C TYR A 29 0.94 6.26 15.92
N ILE A 30 2.13 5.73 16.21
CA ILE A 30 2.81 5.92 17.49
C ILE A 30 3.07 7.41 17.75
N PHE A 31 3.59 8.14 16.76
CA PHE A 31 3.88 9.57 16.91
C PHE A 31 2.64 10.42 17.21
N ILE A 32 1.50 10.14 16.57
CA ILE A 32 0.26 10.87 16.89
C ILE A 32 -0.28 10.50 18.29
N ARG A 33 -0.08 9.26 18.75
CA ARG A 33 -0.43 8.86 20.13
C ARG A 33 0.45 9.53 21.17
N GLN A 34 1.68 9.89 20.82
CA GLN A 34 2.60 10.70 21.62
C GLN A 34 2.38 12.21 21.46
N ASN A 35 1.35 12.64 20.72
CA ASN A 35 1.10 14.05 20.37
C ASN A 35 2.25 14.74 19.59
N ASN A 36 3.17 13.98 19.00
CA ASN A 36 4.23 14.52 18.15
C ASN A 36 3.72 14.72 16.71
N ILE A 37 3.00 15.82 16.51
CA ILE A 37 2.34 16.15 15.23
C ILE A 37 3.36 16.35 14.11
N THR A 38 4.51 16.98 14.40
CA THR A 38 5.55 17.24 13.40
C THR A 38 6.09 15.94 12.82
N LEU A 39 6.42 14.98 13.69
CA LEU A 39 6.95 13.70 13.24
C LEU A 39 5.86 12.85 12.56
N HIS A 40 4.63 12.84 13.11
CA HIS A 40 3.48 12.23 12.44
C HIS A 40 3.31 12.72 11.00
N LYS A 41 3.32 14.05 10.77
CA LYS A 41 3.18 14.63 9.43
C LYS A 41 4.30 14.19 8.49
N LYS A 42 5.55 14.26 8.93
CA LYS A 42 6.71 13.84 8.14
C LYS A 42 6.59 12.36 7.76
N THR A 43 6.33 11.50 8.72
CA THR A 43 6.20 10.05 8.49
C THR A 43 5.00 9.70 7.62
N MET A 44 3.85 10.38 7.77
CA MET A 44 2.70 10.18 6.88
C MET A 44 2.99 10.58 5.43
N LEU A 45 3.73 11.67 5.21
CA LEU A 45 4.15 12.08 3.87
C LEU A 45 5.13 11.07 3.27
N THR A 46 6.08 10.55 4.06
CA THR A 46 6.97 9.46 3.62
C THR A 46 6.18 8.21 3.27
N ALA A 47 5.24 7.77 4.11
CA ALA A 47 4.39 6.60 3.84
C ALA A 47 3.58 6.76 2.55
N PHE A 48 3.02 7.96 2.32
CA PHE A 48 2.33 8.27 1.09
C PHE A 48 3.26 8.23 -0.12
N GLY A 49 4.45 8.82 -0.03
CA GLY A 49 5.47 8.76 -1.08
C GLY A 49 5.89 7.33 -1.42
N THR A 50 6.10 6.49 -0.40
CA THR A 50 6.40 5.05 -0.58
C THR A 50 5.24 4.32 -1.26
N SER A 51 3.99 4.60 -0.86
CA SER A 51 2.80 4.01 -1.50
C SER A 51 2.62 4.47 -2.95
N ALA A 52 2.93 5.73 -3.25
CA ALA A 52 2.89 6.27 -4.60
C ALA A 52 3.98 5.62 -5.47
N LEU A 53 5.19 5.45 -4.94
CA LEU A 53 6.26 4.72 -5.62
C LEU A 53 5.84 3.27 -5.91
N PHE A 54 5.25 2.58 -4.92
CA PHE A 54 4.68 1.24 -5.11
C PHE A 54 3.66 1.21 -6.25
N LEU A 55 2.75 2.18 -6.31
CA LEU A 55 1.73 2.22 -7.36
C LEU A 55 2.38 2.38 -8.75
N VAL A 56 3.38 3.26 -8.87
CA VAL A 56 4.12 3.44 -10.12
C VAL A 56 4.80 2.14 -10.53
N THR A 57 5.56 1.50 -9.63
CA THR A 57 6.27 0.25 -9.93
C THR A 57 5.32 -0.91 -10.21
N TYR A 58 4.17 -0.97 -9.54
CA TYR A 58 3.10 -1.93 -9.81
C TYR A 58 2.51 -1.77 -11.21
N VAL A 59 2.17 -0.54 -11.60
CA VAL A 59 1.62 -0.26 -12.94
C VAL A 59 2.65 -0.58 -14.01
N VAL A 60 3.91 -0.20 -13.82
CA VAL A 60 5.01 -0.54 -14.75
C VAL A 60 5.14 -2.05 -14.90
N TYR A 61 5.20 -2.80 -13.79
CA TYR A 61 5.25 -4.27 -13.84
C TYR A 61 4.09 -4.86 -14.65
N HIS A 62 2.85 -4.46 -14.35
CA HIS A 62 1.67 -5.01 -15.03
C HIS A 62 1.52 -4.55 -16.48
N TRP A 63 2.10 -3.41 -16.85
CA TRP A 63 2.09 -2.92 -18.22
C TRP A 63 3.04 -3.72 -19.13
N PHE A 64 4.23 -4.06 -18.63
CA PHE A 64 5.26 -4.77 -19.42
C PHE A 64 5.23 -6.29 -19.26
N LYS A 65 4.60 -6.82 -18.20
CA LYS A 65 4.45 -8.25 -18.00
C LYS A 65 3.45 -8.85 -19.02
N SER A 66 3.84 -9.96 -19.64
CA SER A 66 2.93 -10.77 -20.45
C SER A 66 2.00 -11.61 -19.56
N GLY A 67 0.72 -11.23 -19.49
CA GLY A 67 -0.36 -12.03 -18.90
C GLY A 67 -0.42 -12.04 -17.36
N PRO A 68 -1.56 -12.49 -16.79
CA PRO A 68 -1.74 -12.56 -15.34
C PRO A 68 -0.82 -13.61 -14.71
N ALA A 69 -0.43 -13.39 -13.44
CA ALA A 69 0.26 -14.42 -12.66
C ALA A 69 -0.70 -15.60 -12.43
N HIS A 70 -0.24 -16.82 -12.70
CA HIS A 70 -0.99 -18.03 -12.36
C HIS A 70 -0.60 -18.48 -10.94
N TYR A 71 -1.57 -18.60 -10.04
CA TYR A 71 -1.35 -19.12 -8.69
C TYR A 71 -1.60 -20.64 -8.69
N SER A 72 -0.56 -21.43 -8.41
CA SER A 72 -0.60 -22.91 -8.41
C SER A 72 -0.44 -23.54 -7.02
N GLY A 73 -0.52 -22.75 -5.94
CA GLY A 73 -0.42 -23.24 -4.58
C GLY A 73 -1.70 -23.92 -4.08
N GLU A 74 -1.60 -24.64 -2.96
CA GLU A 74 -2.72 -25.41 -2.39
C GLU A 74 -3.88 -24.54 -1.90
N TRP A 75 -3.59 -23.31 -1.45
CA TRP A 75 -4.54 -22.42 -0.78
C TRP A 75 -5.27 -21.47 -1.74
N GLN A 76 -5.76 -21.96 -2.88
CA GLN A 76 -6.33 -21.13 -3.95
C GLN A 76 -7.50 -20.25 -3.49
N ALA A 77 -8.45 -20.81 -2.75
CA ALA A 77 -9.61 -20.06 -2.26
C ALA A 77 -9.20 -18.89 -1.35
N LEU A 78 -8.23 -19.13 -0.46
CA LEU A 78 -7.69 -18.11 0.44
C LEU A 78 -6.94 -17.03 -0.36
N TYR A 79 -6.10 -17.44 -1.31
CA TYR A 79 -5.37 -16.52 -2.19
C TYR A 79 -6.32 -15.58 -2.93
N PHE A 80 -7.33 -16.12 -3.61
CA PHE A 80 -8.28 -15.30 -4.38
C PHE A 80 -9.17 -14.44 -3.48
N PHE A 81 -9.51 -14.90 -2.28
CA PHE A 81 -10.22 -14.08 -1.30
C PHE A 81 -9.38 -12.87 -0.85
N ILE A 82 -8.11 -13.10 -0.49
CA ILE A 82 -7.17 -12.02 -0.10
C ILE A 82 -6.95 -11.07 -1.28
N LEU A 83 -6.69 -11.59 -2.47
CA LEU A 83 -6.44 -10.79 -3.67
C LEU A 83 -7.66 -9.92 -4.02
N PHE A 84 -8.85 -10.50 -4.01
CA PHE A 84 -10.10 -9.79 -4.29
C PHE A 84 -10.33 -8.65 -3.30
N THR A 85 -10.26 -8.94 -2.01
CA THR A 85 -10.44 -7.92 -0.96
C THR A 85 -9.36 -6.85 -1.01
N HIS A 86 -8.11 -7.23 -1.28
CA HIS A 86 -6.99 -6.31 -1.46
C HIS A 86 -7.25 -5.32 -2.60
N ILE A 87 -7.64 -5.78 -3.79
CA ILE A 87 -7.86 -4.92 -4.96
C ILE A 87 -8.99 -3.90 -4.71
N ILE A 88 -10.10 -4.35 -4.11
CA ILE A 88 -11.23 -3.46 -3.79
C ILE A 88 -10.80 -2.41 -2.78
N LEU A 89 -10.16 -2.82 -1.69
CA LEU A 89 -9.73 -1.89 -0.65
C LEU A 89 -8.59 -0.98 -1.12
N ALA A 90 -7.71 -1.44 -2.01
CA ALA A 90 -6.66 -0.63 -2.65
C ALA A 90 -7.27 0.48 -3.53
N SER A 91 -8.36 0.16 -4.23
CA SER A 91 -9.09 1.16 -5.03
C SER A 91 -9.76 2.21 -4.15
N VAL A 92 -10.25 1.82 -2.97
CA VAL A 92 -10.86 2.74 -1.98
C VAL A 92 -9.81 3.57 -1.24
N ILE A 93 -8.65 2.99 -0.90
CA ILE A 93 -7.66 3.69 -0.08
C ILE A 93 -6.99 4.83 -0.82
N LEU A 94 -6.85 4.76 -2.14
CA LEU A 94 -6.23 5.81 -2.95
C LEU A 94 -6.97 7.18 -2.79
N PRO A 95 -8.28 7.30 -3.08
CA PRO A 95 -9.01 8.55 -2.84
C PRO A 95 -9.12 8.88 -1.34
N LEU A 96 -9.30 7.88 -0.48
CA LEU A 96 -9.44 8.10 0.96
C LEU A 96 -8.16 8.68 1.59
N GLY A 97 -6.99 8.19 1.16
CA GLY A 97 -5.67 8.65 1.54
C GLY A 97 -5.45 10.10 1.11
N MET A 98 -5.80 10.45 -0.14
CA MET A 98 -5.73 11.83 -0.64
C MET A 98 -6.59 12.78 0.19
N VAL A 99 -7.85 12.44 0.48
CA VAL A 99 -8.74 13.27 1.31
C VAL A 99 -8.20 13.41 2.74
N THR A 100 -7.62 12.34 3.30
CA THR A 100 -7.04 12.33 4.64
C THR A 100 -5.83 13.25 4.72
N LEU A 101 -4.94 13.21 3.73
CA LEU A 101 -3.76 14.07 3.61
C LEU A 101 -4.15 15.53 3.38
N TYR A 102 -5.08 15.81 2.47
CA TYR A 102 -5.58 17.16 2.21
C TYR A 102 -6.14 17.82 3.48
N ARG A 103 -6.93 17.06 4.27
CA ARG A 103 -7.45 17.54 5.56
C ARG A 103 -6.36 17.73 6.62
N GLY A 104 -5.28 16.94 6.57
CA GLY A 104 -4.10 17.13 7.41
C GLY A 104 -3.29 18.37 7.03
N TRP A 105 -3.18 18.64 5.72
CA TRP A 105 -2.48 19.81 5.17
C TRP A 105 -3.20 21.12 5.48
N THR A 106 -4.53 21.15 5.30
CA THR A 106 -5.39 22.30 5.62
C THR A 106 -5.65 22.47 7.12
N MET A 107 -5.00 21.68 7.98
CA MET A 107 -5.17 21.72 9.44
C MET A 107 -6.62 21.55 9.92
N SER A 108 -7.46 20.87 9.13
CA SER A 108 -8.83 20.52 9.53
C SER A 108 -8.85 19.29 10.46
N THR A 109 -8.24 19.43 11.63
CA THR A 109 -7.91 18.34 12.55
C THR A 109 -9.11 17.48 12.95
N ARG A 110 -10.27 18.10 13.22
CA ARG A 110 -11.51 17.37 13.56
C ARG A 110 -11.99 16.48 12.42
N LYS A 111 -11.97 16.97 11.18
CA LYS A 111 -12.37 16.22 9.98
C LYS A 111 -11.32 15.18 9.60
N HIS A 112 -10.03 15.51 9.74
CA HIS A 112 -8.91 14.58 9.55
C HIS A 112 -9.01 13.40 10.51
N ARG A 113 -9.21 13.64 11.81
CA ARG A 113 -9.29 12.58 12.82
C ARG A 113 -10.46 11.62 12.57
N LYS A 114 -11.60 12.12 12.09
CA LYS A 114 -12.77 11.29 11.79
C LYS A 114 -12.48 10.31 10.65
N ILE A 115 -11.86 10.79 9.57
CA ILE A 115 -11.55 9.95 8.40
C ILE A 115 -10.34 9.05 8.65
N ALA A 116 -9.29 9.55 9.33
CA ALA A 116 -8.06 8.81 9.60
C ALA A 116 -8.28 7.51 10.41
N LYS A 117 -9.32 7.45 11.26
CA LYS A 117 -9.71 6.23 11.98
C LYS A 117 -10.16 5.09 11.05
N ILE A 118 -10.62 5.43 9.85
CA ILE A 118 -11.05 4.50 8.81
C ILE A 118 -9.90 4.29 7.82
N THR A 119 -9.23 5.37 7.42
CA THR A 119 -8.11 5.32 6.46
C THR A 119 -6.97 4.45 6.95
N LEU A 120 -6.53 4.61 8.21
CA LEU A 120 -5.38 3.89 8.75
C LEU A 120 -5.54 2.36 8.72
N PRO A 121 -6.62 1.75 9.24
CA PRO A 121 -6.76 0.29 9.21
C PRO A 121 -6.89 -0.25 7.79
N ILE A 122 -7.59 0.44 6.88
CA ILE A 122 -7.67 0.02 5.47
C ILE A 122 -6.30 0.09 4.81
N TRP A 123 -5.53 1.16 5.05
CA TRP A 123 -4.18 1.30 4.49
C TRP A 123 -3.24 0.21 5.00
N LEU A 124 -3.25 -0.07 6.30
CA LEU A 124 -2.48 -1.18 6.87
C LEU A 124 -2.90 -2.52 6.29
N TYR A 125 -4.22 -2.78 6.16
CA TYR A 125 -4.73 -4.01 5.56
C TYR A 125 -4.20 -4.21 4.14
N VAL A 126 -4.33 -3.18 3.28
CA VAL A 126 -3.88 -3.25 1.89
C VAL A 126 -2.36 -3.47 1.84
N SER A 127 -1.57 -2.77 2.64
CA SER A 127 -0.11 -2.95 2.64
C SER A 127 0.30 -4.36 3.10
N VAL A 128 -0.32 -4.90 4.15
CA VAL A 128 -0.06 -6.26 4.65
C VAL A 128 -0.46 -7.30 3.60
N THR A 129 -1.68 -7.20 3.07
CA THR A 129 -2.19 -8.16 2.08
C THR A 129 -1.41 -8.11 0.76
N GLY A 130 -0.89 -6.94 0.37
CA GLY A 130 -0.01 -6.82 -0.80
C GLY A 130 1.29 -7.61 -0.64
N ALA A 131 1.93 -7.53 0.54
CA ALA A 131 3.10 -8.35 0.86
C ALA A 131 2.74 -9.85 0.96
N LEU A 132 1.58 -10.20 1.52
CA LEU A 132 1.13 -11.60 1.61
C LEU A 132 0.84 -12.22 0.25
N VAL A 133 0.19 -11.49 -0.68
CA VAL A 133 -0.05 -11.96 -2.05
C VAL A 133 1.28 -12.27 -2.74
N TYR A 134 2.31 -11.44 -2.54
CA TYR A 134 3.66 -11.73 -3.02
C TYR A 134 4.20 -13.01 -2.39
N VAL A 135 4.15 -13.14 -1.06
CA VAL A 135 4.66 -14.35 -0.38
C VAL A 135 3.98 -15.61 -0.93
N MET A 136 2.66 -15.64 -1.01
CA MET A 136 1.91 -16.79 -1.54
C MET A 136 2.26 -17.10 -3.00
N LEU A 137 2.52 -16.09 -3.83
CA LEU A 137 2.84 -16.31 -5.26
C LEU A 137 4.24 -16.89 -5.47
N TYR A 138 5.19 -16.61 -4.58
CA TYR A 138 6.61 -16.91 -4.79
C TYR A 138 7.20 -17.92 -3.80
N PHE A 139 6.47 -18.28 -2.75
CA PHE A 139 6.85 -19.25 -1.71
C PHE A 139 5.68 -20.17 -1.36
#